data_AF-A0A0T2QD86-F1
#
_entry.id   AF-A0A0T2QD86-F1
#
_cell.length_a   1.000
_cell.length_b   1.000
_cell.length_c   1.000
_cell.angle_alpha   90.00
_cell.angle_beta   90.00
_cell.angle_gamma   90.00
#
_symmetry.space_group_name_H-M   'P 1'
#
loop_
_entity.id
_entity.type
_entity.pdbx_description
1 polymer ?
#
loop_
_entity_poly.entity_id
_entity_poly.type
_entity_poly.pdbx_seq_one_letter_code
_entity_poly.pdbx_strand_id
1 'polypeptide(L)'
;MAVTERLLIAKGGTVSTREIAEAAGIAEGTIFRVFPTKDAIIDAIFADAFDQEAARAELAEIDCGSDLETCLIQLVTSLQRRIQRVLALITAVGFHQPSGTDKEKFQEQRQLGYDSVAALLRPHAARLRIAPEDAARHLHGLVLAMTHPMLTDRPIGDPAAIVDLALNGIAQRPSEPETRGS
;
A
#
# COMPACT_ATOMS: atom_id res chain seq x y z
N MET A 1 -8.08 -6.99 15.48
CA MET A 1 -7.01 -6.30 14.73
C MET A 1 -7.49 -4.96 14.19
N ALA A 2 -8.44 -4.88 13.25
CA ALA A 2 -8.86 -3.62 12.63
C ALA A 2 -9.32 -2.50 13.60
N VAL A 3 -10.08 -2.84 14.66
CA VAL A 3 -10.51 -1.84 15.66
C VAL A 3 -9.34 -1.30 16.47
N THR A 4 -8.43 -2.18 16.90
CA THR A 4 -7.20 -1.83 17.60
C THR A 4 -6.31 -0.93 16.76
N GLU A 5 -6.13 -1.27 15.49
CA GLU A 5 -5.35 -0.48 14.53
C GLU A 5 -5.90 0.94 14.38
N ARG A 6 -7.22 1.09 14.18
CA ARG A 6 -7.86 2.41 14.10
C ARG A 6 -7.66 3.22 15.38
N LEU A 7 -7.74 2.57 16.54
CA LEU A 7 -7.53 3.22 17.83
C LEU A 7 -6.09 3.71 17.98
N LEU A 8 -5.10 2.91 17.56
CA LEU A 8 -3.70 3.32 17.54
C LEU A 8 -3.45 4.46 16.57
N ILE A 9 -4.01 4.42 15.35
CA ILE A 9 -3.87 5.52 14.38
C ILE A 9 -4.48 6.82 14.93
N ALA A 10 -5.62 6.74 15.61
CA ALA A 10 -6.33 7.93 16.11
C ALA A 10 -5.70 8.54 17.37
N LYS A 11 -5.18 7.71 18.29
CA LYS A 11 -4.71 8.15 19.62
C LYS A 11 -3.20 8.00 19.84
N GLY A 12 -2.49 7.38 18.90
CA GLY A 12 -1.07 7.12 18.97
C GLY A 12 -0.67 6.02 19.95
N GLY A 13 0.63 5.95 20.24
CA GLY A 13 1.24 4.95 21.12
C GLY A 13 0.85 5.04 22.60
N THR A 14 0.02 5.97 23.03
CA THR A 14 -0.39 6.14 24.44
C THR A 14 -1.59 5.26 24.84
N VAL A 15 -2.29 4.66 23.87
CA VAL A 15 -3.47 3.81 24.08
C VAL A 15 -3.19 2.67 25.06
N SER A 16 -4.01 2.53 26.10
CA SER A 16 -3.87 1.42 27.06
C SER A 16 -4.44 0.10 26.55
N THR A 17 -3.98 -1.04 27.08
CA THR A 17 -4.55 -2.37 26.79
C THR A 17 -6.02 -2.47 27.17
N ARG A 18 -6.41 -1.79 28.25
CA ARG A 18 -7.81 -1.62 28.67
C ARG A 18 -8.66 -0.93 27.59
N GLU A 19 -8.21 0.21 27.06
CA GLU A 19 -8.92 0.90 25.98
C GLU A 19 -9.02 0.04 24.71
N ILE A 20 -7.99 -0.75 24.40
CA ILE A 20 -8.02 -1.72 23.30
C ILE A 20 -9.09 -2.78 23.55
N ALA A 21 -9.17 -3.32 24.77
CA ALA A 21 -10.15 -4.32 25.15
C ALA A 21 -11.59 -3.79 25.07
N GLU A 22 -11.81 -2.59 25.61
CA GLU A 22 -13.09 -1.88 25.54
C GLU A 22 -13.51 -1.64 24.08
N ALA A 23 -12.60 -1.14 23.24
CA ALA A 23 -12.89 -0.90 21.83
C ALA A 23 -13.18 -2.20 21.06
N ALA A 24 -12.47 -3.28 21.39
CA ALA A 24 -12.67 -4.59 20.78
C ALA A 24 -13.88 -5.37 21.34
N GLY A 25 -14.55 -4.86 22.38
CA GLY A 25 -15.71 -5.52 23.00
C GLY A 25 -15.37 -6.81 23.74
N ILE A 26 -14.14 -6.93 24.26
CA ILE A 26 -13.64 -8.12 24.97
C ILE A 26 -13.07 -7.76 26.34
N ALA A 27 -12.97 -8.75 27.24
CA ALA A 27 -12.31 -8.55 28.53
C ALA A 27 -10.79 -8.41 28.35
N GLU A 28 -10.15 -7.51 29.10
CA GLU A 28 -8.70 -7.26 29.01
C GLU A 28 -7.87 -8.52 29.25
N GLY A 29 -8.27 -9.38 30.19
CA GLY A 29 -7.61 -10.69 30.39
C GLY A 29 -7.66 -11.63 29.18
N THR A 30 -8.61 -11.45 28.26
CA THR A 30 -8.68 -12.21 27.00
C THR A 30 -7.59 -11.79 26.02
N ILE A 31 -7.25 -10.49 26.00
CA ILE A 31 -6.14 -9.97 25.21
C ILE A 31 -4.84 -10.58 25.71
N PHE A 32 -4.59 -10.54 27.02
CA PHE A 32 -3.34 -11.07 27.60
C PHE A 32 -3.13 -12.57 27.42
N ARG A 33 -4.20 -13.34 27.14
CA ARG A 33 -4.09 -14.77 26.79
C ARG A 33 -3.46 -14.99 25.41
N VAL A 34 -3.61 -14.03 24.49
CA VAL A 34 -3.11 -14.11 23.11
C VAL A 34 -1.87 -13.24 22.92
N PHE A 35 -1.89 -12.05 23.50
CA PHE A 35 -0.83 -11.04 23.40
C PHE A 35 -0.32 -10.70 24.79
N PRO A 36 0.83 -11.23 25.22
CA PRO A 36 1.32 -11.06 26.59
C PRO A 36 1.69 -9.61 26.93
N THR A 37 1.95 -8.78 25.92
CA THR A 37 2.31 -7.37 26.08
C THR A 37 1.58 -6.51 25.04
N LYS A 38 1.50 -5.20 25.30
CA LYS A 38 1.02 -4.23 24.31
C LYS A 38 1.89 -4.23 23.05
N ASP A 39 3.20 -4.37 23.19
CA ASP A 39 4.12 -4.44 22.06
C ASP A 39 3.82 -5.67 21.18
N ALA A 40 3.44 -6.80 21.76
CA ALA A 40 3.00 -7.97 20.99
C ALA A 40 1.73 -7.71 20.16
N ILE A 41 0.84 -6.82 20.62
CA ILE A 41 -0.34 -6.38 19.86
C ILE A 41 0.09 -5.49 18.68
N ILE A 42 1.01 -4.55 18.94
CA ILE A 42 1.55 -3.64 17.92
C ILE A 42 2.30 -4.44 16.84
N ASP A 43 3.16 -5.37 17.25
CA ASP A 43 3.90 -6.26 16.36
C ASP A 43 2.96 -7.06 15.45
N ALA A 44 1.87 -7.61 16.01
CA ALA A 44 0.88 -8.35 15.23
C ALA A 44 0.13 -7.47 14.23
N ILE A 45 -0.10 -6.19 14.55
CA ILE A 45 -0.70 -5.22 13.61
C ILE A 45 0.26 -4.90 12.48
N PHE A 46 1.55 -4.67 12.77
CA PHE A 46 2.54 -4.44 11.73
C PHE A 46 2.74 -5.68 10.86
N ALA A 47 2.76 -6.88 11.44
CA ALA A 47 2.82 -8.13 10.68
C ALA A 47 1.66 -8.24 9.68
N ASP A 48 0.43 -7.95 10.11
CA ASP A 48 -0.76 -7.93 9.25
C ASP A 48 -0.70 -6.82 8.18
N ALA A 49 -0.20 -5.64 8.54
CA ALA A 49 -0.03 -4.53 7.58
C ALA A 49 1.02 -4.82 6.50
N PHE A 50 2.06 -5.60 6.83
CA PHE A 50 3.12 -5.99 5.92
C PHE A 50 2.84 -7.29 5.15
N ASP A 51 1.78 -8.03 5.48
CA ASP A 51 1.44 -9.32 4.85
C ASP A 51 1.20 -9.18 3.34
N GLN A 52 2.11 -9.74 2.55
CA GLN A 52 2.05 -9.71 1.09
C GLN A 52 1.19 -10.83 0.49
N GLU A 53 0.87 -11.89 1.23
CA GLU A 53 -0.08 -12.90 0.75
C GLU A 53 -1.50 -12.33 0.73
N ALA A 54 -1.90 -11.58 1.75
CA ALA A 54 -3.14 -10.81 1.72
C ALA A 54 -3.17 -9.82 0.54
N ALA A 55 -2.04 -9.14 0.27
CA ALA A 55 -1.91 -8.24 -0.90
C ALA A 55 -2.15 -8.96 -2.20
N ARG A 56 -1.50 -10.11 -2.36
CA ARG A 56 -1.55 -10.92 -3.55
C ARG A 56 -2.98 -11.41 -3.80
N ALA A 57 -3.69 -11.84 -2.76
CA ALA A 57 -5.08 -12.23 -2.86
C ALA A 57 -5.96 -11.06 -3.36
N GLU A 58 -5.81 -9.87 -2.78
CA GLU A 58 -6.53 -8.66 -3.23
C GLU A 58 -6.21 -8.31 -4.70
N LEU A 59 -4.93 -8.37 -5.10
CA LEU A 59 -4.52 -8.08 -6.48
C LEU A 59 -5.04 -9.12 -7.48
N ALA A 60 -5.21 -10.38 -7.07
CA ALA A 60 -5.75 -11.43 -7.91
C ALA A 60 -7.25 -11.25 -8.23
N GLU A 61 -7.97 -10.46 -7.43
CA GLU A 61 -9.38 -10.11 -7.67
C GLU A 61 -9.55 -8.93 -8.65
N ILE A 62 -8.47 -8.21 -8.98
CA ILE A 62 -8.52 -7.10 -9.93
C ILE A 62 -8.78 -7.64 -11.33
N ASP A 63 -9.94 -7.31 -11.89
CA ASP A 63 -10.21 -7.51 -13.30
C ASP A 63 -9.56 -6.39 -14.11
N CYS A 64 -8.40 -6.71 -14.67
CA CYS A 64 -7.64 -5.80 -15.53
C CYS A 64 -8.15 -5.73 -16.98
N GLY A 65 -9.08 -6.62 -17.38
CA GLY A 65 -9.63 -6.67 -18.72
C GLY A 65 -8.58 -6.49 -19.83
N SER A 66 -8.93 -5.75 -20.88
CA SER A 66 -8.01 -5.35 -21.96
C SER A 66 -7.47 -3.93 -21.83
N ASP A 67 -7.87 -3.20 -20.79
CA ASP A 67 -7.54 -1.78 -20.61
C ASP A 67 -6.48 -1.59 -19.54
N LEU A 68 -5.27 -1.21 -19.99
CA LEU A 68 -4.13 -0.97 -19.11
C LEU A 68 -4.41 0.20 -18.15
N GLU A 69 -5.11 1.26 -18.59
CA GLU A 69 -5.36 2.42 -17.75
C GLU A 69 -6.27 2.06 -16.56
N THR A 70 -7.41 1.42 -16.84
CA THR A 70 -8.31 0.88 -15.80
C THR A 70 -7.59 -0.09 -14.85
N CYS A 71 -6.75 -0.98 -15.38
CA CYS A 71 -5.93 -1.90 -14.58
C CYS A 71 -4.98 -1.15 -13.64
N LEU A 72 -4.27 -0.14 -14.15
CA LEU A 72 -3.35 0.67 -13.35
C LEU A 72 -4.07 1.50 -12.28
N ILE A 73 -5.27 2.03 -12.57
CA ILE A 73 -6.07 2.77 -11.58
C ILE A 73 -6.42 1.87 -10.40
N GLN A 74 -6.89 0.65 -10.65
CA GLN A 74 -7.22 -0.32 -9.60
C GLN A 74 -5.98 -0.73 -8.80
N LEU A 75 -4.87 -1.01 -9.49
CA LEU A 75 -3.58 -1.32 -8.86
C LEU A 75 -3.10 -0.17 -7.95
N VAL A 76 -3.06 1.06 -8.46
CA VAL A 76 -2.62 2.25 -7.71
C VAL A 76 -3.53 2.47 -6.51
N THR A 77 -4.85 2.32 -6.66
CA THR A 77 -5.81 2.42 -5.54
C THR A 77 -5.48 1.42 -4.43
N SER A 78 -5.18 0.17 -4.78
CA SER A 78 -4.78 -0.86 -3.81
C SER A 78 -3.45 -0.52 -3.13
N LEU A 79 -2.42 -0.14 -3.91
CA LEU A 79 -1.11 0.24 -3.38
C LEU A 79 -1.20 1.44 -2.44
N GLN A 80 -1.92 2.50 -2.82
CA GLN A 80 -2.11 3.69 -1.98
C GLN A 80 -2.75 3.32 -0.64
N ARG A 81 -3.82 2.52 -0.65
CA ARG A 81 -4.50 2.08 0.59
C ARG A 81 -3.52 1.38 1.53
N ARG A 82 -2.71 0.47 0.99
CA ARG A 82 -1.73 -0.31 1.76
C ARG A 82 -0.60 0.57 2.29
N ILE A 83 -0.06 1.46 1.46
CA ILE A 83 0.99 2.41 1.86
C ILE A 83 0.48 3.38 2.92
N GLN A 84 -0.73 3.94 2.75
CA GLN A 84 -1.35 4.82 3.74
C GLN A 84 -1.54 4.12 5.09
N ARG A 85 -1.99 2.86 5.07
CA ARG A 85 -2.14 2.04 6.26
C ARG A 85 -0.81 1.91 7.03
N VAL A 86 0.26 1.50 6.35
CA VAL A 86 1.58 1.34 6.96
C VAL A 86 2.13 2.68 7.46
N LEU A 87 2.06 3.74 6.66
CA LEU A 87 2.59 5.06 7.04
C LEU A 87 1.80 5.71 8.17
N ALA A 88 0.49 5.51 8.25
CA ALA A 88 -0.34 5.95 9.38
C ALA A 88 0.09 5.25 10.67
N LEU A 89 0.36 3.94 10.63
CA LEU A 89 0.88 3.20 11.78
C LEU A 89 2.25 3.70 12.22
N ILE A 90 3.18 3.88 11.27
CA ILE A 90 4.51 4.44 11.56
C ILE A 90 4.40 5.82 12.20
N THR A 91 3.51 6.68 11.71
CA THR A 91 3.29 8.03 12.25
C THR A 91 2.72 7.99 13.67
N ALA A 92 1.82 7.04 13.94
CA ALA A 92 1.09 6.97 15.19
C ALA A 92 1.89 6.33 16.35
N VAL A 93 2.66 5.28 16.06
CA VAL A 93 3.34 4.48 17.09
C VAL A 93 4.84 4.32 16.87
N GLY A 94 5.40 4.94 15.82
CA GLY A 94 6.79 4.74 15.40
C GLY A 94 6.97 3.46 14.57
N PHE A 95 8.06 3.39 13.81
CA PHE A 95 8.37 2.18 13.04
C PHE A 95 8.69 1.01 13.96
N HIS A 96 7.90 -0.06 13.85
CA HIS A 96 8.15 -1.33 14.52
C HIS A 96 8.38 -2.40 13.44
N GLN A 97 9.56 -3.01 13.47
CA GLN A 97 9.81 -4.19 12.66
C GLN A 97 9.17 -5.39 13.37
N PRO A 98 8.23 -6.12 12.72
CA PRO A 98 7.59 -7.26 13.37
C PRO A 98 8.63 -8.26 13.85
N SER A 99 8.55 -8.65 15.11
CA SER A 99 9.47 -9.61 15.73
C SER A 99 9.43 -10.96 14.98
N GLY A 100 10.60 -11.56 14.76
CA GLY A 100 10.74 -12.81 13.98
C GLY A 100 10.86 -12.64 12.46
N THR A 101 10.86 -11.40 11.97
CA THR A 101 11.18 -11.05 10.56
C THR A 101 12.66 -10.72 10.46
N ASP A 102 13.48 -11.69 10.08
CA ASP A 102 14.86 -11.41 9.69
C ASP A 102 14.90 -10.67 8.33
N LYS A 103 16.09 -10.23 7.93
CA LYS A 103 16.28 -9.50 6.67
C LYS A 103 15.86 -10.33 5.46
N GLU A 104 15.98 -11.65 5.52
CA GLU A 104 15.65 -12.56 4.41
C GLU A 104 14.14 -12.60 4.22
N LYS A 105 13.37 -12.86 5.27
CA LYS A 105 11.89 -12.83 5.21
C LYS A 105 11.34 -11.49 4.74
N PHE A 106 11.93 -10.38 5.18
CA PHE A 106 11.51 -9.06 4.72
C PHE A 106 11.79 -8.86 3.21
N GLN A 107 12.91 -9.38 2.71
CA GLN A 107 13.22 -9.37 1.28
C GLN A 107 12.28 -10.28 0.49
N GLU A 108 11.97 -11.46 0.99
CA GLU A 108 11.02 -12.40 0.39
C GLU A 108 9.63 -11.79 0.27
N GLN A 109 9.11 -11.20 1.35
CA GLN A 109 7.83 -10.48 1.32
C GLN A 109 7.86 -9.37 0.27
N ARG A 110 8.88 -8.50 0.31
CA ARG A 110 9.00 -7.41 -0.68
C ARG A 110 9.02 -7.94 -2.12
N GLN A 111 9.71 -9.05 -2.36
CA GLN A 111 9.78 -9.68 -3.68
C GLN A 111 8.42 -10.25 -4.10
N LEU A 112 7.71 -10.92 -3.19
CA LEU A 112 6.35 -11.43 -3.42
C LEU A 112 5.38 -10.31 -3.81
N GLY A 113 5.48 -9.14 -3.17
CA GLY A 113 4.70 -7.96 -3.53
C GLY A 113 4.97 -7.51 -4.97
N TYR A 114 6.24 -7.36 -5.36
CA TYR A 114 6.60 -7.00 -6.73
C TYR A 114 6.17 -8.04 -7.76
N ASP A 115 6.32 -9.33 -7.44
CA ASP A 115 5.93 -10.42 -8.35
C ASP A 115 4.42 -10.47 -8.57
N SER A 116 3.63 -10.15 -7.54
CA SER A 116 2.17 -10.06 -7.63
C SER A 116 1.73 -8.92 -8.54
N VAL A 117 2.35 -7.75 -8.42
CA VAL A 117 2.10 -6.61 -9.31
C VAL A 117 2.56 -6.92 -10.74
N ALA A 118 3.74 -7.53 -10.91
CA ALA A 118 4.25 -7.92 -12.22
C ALA A 118 3.30 -8.91 -12.92
N ALA A 119 2.76 -9.89 -12.17
CA ALA A 119 1.78 -10.84 -12.69
C ALA A 119 0.53 -10.15 -13.23
N LEU A 120 0.03 -9.13 -12.54
CA LEU A 120 -1.10 -8.31 -12.98
C LEU A 120 -0.81 -7.55 -14.29
N LEU A 121 0.44 -7.11 -14.48
CA LEU A 121 0.86 -6.33 -15.64
C LEU A 121 1.23 -7.18 -16.88
N ARG A 122 1.54 -8.47 -16.70
CA ARG A 122 1.96 -9.37 -17.80
C ARG A 122 0.99 -9.41 -18.99
N PRO A 123 -0.34 -9.47 -18.82
CA PRO A 123 -1.28 -9.42 -19.94
C PRO A 123 -1.15 -8.15 -20.80
N HIS A 124 -0.63 -7.06 -20.23
CA HIS A 124 -0.46 -5.78 -20.90
C HIS A 124 0.99 -5.51 -21.35
N ALA A 125 1.88 -6.51 -21.32
CA ALA A 125 3.31 -6.32 -21.59
C ALA A 125 3.61 -5.61 -22.92
N ALA A 126 2.82 -5.88 -23.97
CA ALA A 126 2.97 -5.22 -25.28
C ALA A 126 2.71 -3.70 -25.26
N ARG A 127 2.06 -3.17 -24.21
CA ARG A 127 1.82 -1.74 -24.00
C ARG A 127 2.83 -1.10 -23.05
N LEU A 128 3.71 -1.88 -22.42
CA LEU A 128 4.72 -1.37 -21.49
C LEU A 128 6.03 -1.08 -22.23
N ARG A 129 6.70 0.00 -21.84
CA ARG A 129 8.02 0.37 -22.36
C ARG A 129 9.17 -0.46 -21.77
N ILE A 130 8.91 -1.13 -20.65
CA ILE A 130 9.86 -1.91 -19.86
C ILE A 130 9.20 -3.23 -19.44
N ALA A 131 9.99 -4.18 -18.96
CA ALA A 131 9.47 -5.46 -18.47
C ALA A 131 8.45 -5.25 -17.34
N PRO A 132 7.39 -6.08 -17.24
CA PRO A 132 6.41 -6.01 -16.15
C PRO A 132 7.03 -5.98 -14.75
N GLU A 133 8.13 -6.69 -14.55
CA GLU A 133 8.89 -6.74 -13.29
C GLU A 133 9.50 -5.38 -12.92
N ASP A 134 10.02 -4.64 -13.90
CA ASP A 134 10.58 -3.30 -13.67
C ASP A 134 9.46 -2.26 -13.54
N ALA A 135 8.39 -2.41 -14.31
CA ALA A 135 7.19 -1.58 -14.17
C ALA A 135 6.60 -1.69 -12.76
N ALA A 136 6.51 -2.90 -12.20
CA ALA A 136 6.04 -3.13 -10.84
C ALA A 136 6.86 -2.36 -9.79
N ARG A 137 8.20 -2.42 -9.89
CA ARG A 137 9.11 -1.71 -8.98
C ARG A 137 8.98 -0.18 -9.11
N HIS A 138 8.94 0.33 -10.34
CA HIS A 138 8.81 1.76 -10.59
C HIS A 138 7.46 2.32 -10.13
N LEU A 139 6.36 1.62 -10.42
CA LEU A 139 5.02 2.01 -9.96
C LEU A 139 4.94 2.02 -8.45
N HIS A 140 5.46 0.99 -7.78
CA HIS A 140 5.51 0.97 -6.33
C HIS A 140 6.31 2.16 -5.76
N GLY A 141 7.49 2.45 -6.32
CA GLY A 141 8.30 3.60 -5.91
C GLY A 141 7.60 4.95 -6.12
N LEU A 142 6.93 5.11 -7.27
CA LEU A 142 6.16 6.30 -7.61
C LEU A 142 5.00 6.52 -6.63
N VAL A 143 4.17 5.49 -6.44
CA VAL A 143 3.03 5.54 -5.52
C VAL A 143 3.52 5.82 -4.10
N LEU A 144 4.55 5.11 -3.63
CA LEU A 144 5.13 5.33 -2.31
C LEU A 144 5.52 6.80 -2.11
N ALA A 145 6.28 7.38 -3.04
CA ALA A 145 6.74 8.76 -2.93
C ALA A 145 5.60 9.80 -2.92
N MET A 146 4.44 9.49 -3.53
CA MET A 146 3.33 10.42 -3.73
C MET A 146 2.19 10.28 -2.71
N THR A 147 2.24 9.28 -1.84
CA THR A 147 1.04 8.86 -1.07
C THR A 147 0.81 9.61 0.25
N HIS A 148 1.85 10.10 0.93
CA HIS A 148 1.70 10.60 2.30
C HIS A 148 2.57 11.84 2.60
N PRO A 149 2.12 12.77 3.48
CA PRO A 149 2.86 13.95 3.92
C PRO A 149 4.27 13.69 4.48
N MET A 150 4.53 12.46 4.92
CA MET A 150 5.86 12.05 5.40
C MET A 150 6.91 11.99 4.28
N LEU A 151 6.46 11.83 3.02
CA LEU A 151 7.33 11.62 1.86
C LEU A 151 7.26 12.78 0.85
N THR A 152 6.18 13.55 0.85
CA THR A 152 5.96 14.68 -0.03
C THR A 152 5.11 15.75 0.65
N ASP A 153 5.30 17.03 0.33
CA ASP A 153 4.45 18.14 0.77
C ASP A 153 3.12 18.21 0.01
N ARG A 154 3.00 17.49 -1.11
CA ARG A 154 1.83 17.48 -1.99
C ARG A 154 1.43 16.06 -2.37
N PRO A 155 0.85 15.29 -1.43
CA PRO A 155 0.39 13.94 -1.75
C PRO A 155 -0.71 13.99 -2.81
N ILE A 156 -0.67 13.04 -3.75
CA ILE A 156 -1.69 12.87 -4.77
C ILE A 156 -2.68 11.83 -4.26
N GLY A 157 -3.88 12.28 -3.90
CA GLY A 157 -4.94 11.39 -3.41
C GLY A 157 -5.69 10.66 -4.52
N ASP A 158 -5.71 11.20 -5.75
CA ASP A 158 -6.42 10.63 -6.89
C ASP A 158 -5.55 9.59 -7.62
N PRO A 159 -5.95 8.29 -7.65
CA PRO A 159 -5.23 7.27 -8.39
C PRO A 159 -5.08 7.58 -9.88
N ALA A 160 -6.10 8.18 -10.51
CA ALA A 160 -6.08 8.47 -11.95
C ALA A 160 -4.98 9.49 -12.29
N ALA A 161 -4.77 10.49 -11.44
CA ALA A 161 -3.68 11.46 -11.61
C ALA A 161 -2.28 10.82 -11.51
N ILE A 162 -2.08 9.82 -10.64
CA ILE A 162 -0.82 9.08 -10.56
C ILE A 162 -0.62 8.22 -11.81
N VAL A 163 -1.69 7.58 -12.30
CA VAL A 163 -1.66 6.79 -13.54
C VAL A 163 -1.36 7.65 -14.75
N ASP A 164 -2.02 8.81 -14.87
CA ASP A 164 -1.74 9.78 -15.94
C ASP A 164 -0.27 10.20 -15.92
N LEU A 165 0.27 10.50 -14.74
CA LEU A 165 1.68 10.83 -14.58
C LEU A 165 2.61 9.65 -14.95
N ALA A 166 2.25 8.42 -14.61
CA ALA A 166 3.01 7.22 -14.96
C ALA A 166 3.00 6.92 -16.46
N LEU A 167 1.88 7.18 -17.14
CA LEU A 167 1.71 6.92 -18.57
C LEU A 167 2.24 8.06 -19.46
N ASN A 168 2.08 9.31 -19.02
CA ASN A 168 2.32 10.50 -19.84
C ASN A 168 3.48 11.38 -19.35
N GLY A 169 3.88 11.27 -18.08
CA GLY A 169 4.92 12.10 -17.49
C GLY A 169 4.47 13.55 -17.23
N ILE A 170 5.43 14.45 -17.01
CA ILE A 170 5.19 15.86 -16.64
C ILE A 170 5.15 16.84 -17.82
N ALA A 171 5.44 16.36 -19.03
CA ALA A 171 5.50 17.21 -20.21
C ALA A 171 4.09 17.54 -20.69
N GLN A 172 3.88 18.78 -21.17
CA GLN A 172 2.68 19.08 -21.96
C GLN A 172 2.68 18.23 -23.22
N ARG A 173 1.54 17.61 -23.53
CA ARG A 173 1.35 17.02 -24.87
C ARG A 173 1.43 18.16 -25.87
N PRO A 174 2.24 18.06 -26.95
CA PRO A 174 2.17 19.03 -28.02
C PRO A 174 0.72 19.09 -28.50
N SER A 175 0.10 20.26 -28.41
CA SER A 175 -1.21 20.49 -29.01
C SER A 175 -1.07 20.19 -30.51
N GLU A 176 -1.85 19.25 -31.03
CA GLU A 176 -1.95 19.06 -32.47
C GLU A 176 -2.28 20.43 -33.09
N PRO A 177 -1.51 20.90 -34.10
CA PRO A 177 -1.83 22.15 -34.75
C PRO A 177 -3.24 22.03 -35.33
N GLU A 178 -4.14 22.94 -34.94
CA GLU A 178 -5.46 23.10 -35.55
C GLU A 178 -5.26 23.09 -37.06
N THR A 179 -5.65 22.01 -37.71
CA THR A 179 -5.72 21.95 -39.16
C THR A 179 -6.92 22.80 -39.56
N ARG A 180 -6.78 24.13 -39.48
CA ARG A 180 -7.71 25.04 -40.16
C ARG A 180 -7.47 24.88 -41.64
N GLY A 181 -8.31 24.05 -42.23
CA GLY A 181 -8.47 23.93 -43.67
C GLY A 181 -8.81 25.29 -44.30
N SER A 182 -8.25 25.43 -45.50
CA SER A 182 -8.56 26.31 -46.65
C SER A 182 -9.60 27.41 -46.49
#